data_AF-A0A0P9IBK0-F1
#
_entry.id   AF-A0A0P9IBK0-F1
#
_cell.length_a   1.000
_cell.length_b   1.000
_cell.length_c   1.000
_cell.angle_alpha   90.00
_cell.angle_beta   90.00
_cell.angle_gamma   90.00
#
_symmetry.space_group_name_H-M   'P 1'
#
loop_
_entity.id
_entity.type
_entity.pdbx_description
1 polymer ?
#
loop_
_entity_poly.entity_id
_entity_poly.type
_entity_poly.pdbx_seq_one_letter_code
_entity_poly.pdbx_strand_id
1 'polypeptide(L)'
;DGAAAQYGSDAIAGVINVILKADTSGTSVTNAGLGYDGKEQTVQQSLNKGFEIGDGGIVQLALDARSQNDDNKASANGYSYEQAYDLAGKSTYGGYGTPKTNLLTLGYNAELPIDGSLSLYSFTTYSRRKAEQGQN
;
A
#
# COMPACT_ATOMS: atom_id res chain seq x y z
N ASP A 1 -6.91 0.24 -18.19
CA ASP A 1 -6.84 1.62 -17.69
C ASP A 1 -6.62 1.60 -16.20
N GLY A 2 -5.38 1.82 -15.77
CA GLY A 2 -4.99 1.75 -14.37
C GLY A 2 -5.17 3.11 -13.68
N ALA A 3 -5.44 3.09 -12.37
CA ALA A 3 -5.62 4.29 -11.53
C ALA A 3 -4.49 5.34 -11.64
N ALA A 4 -3.33 4.98 -12.20
CA ALA A 4 -2.25 5.90 -12.53
C ALA A 4 -2.62 6.97 -13.58
N ALA A 5 -3.58 6.70 -14.48
CA ALA A 5 -3.96 7.62 -15.54
C ALA A 5 -4.79 8.83 -15.06
N GLN A 6 -5.32 8.80 -13.83
CA GLN A 6 -6.16 9.87 -13.29
C GLN A 6 -5.51 10.68 -12.15
N TYR A 7 -4.50 10.14 -11.45
CA TYR A 7 -4.00 10.73 -10.19
C TYR A 7 -2.50 11.05 -10.17
N GLY A 8 -1.80 10.91 -11.30
CA GLY A 8 -0.36 11.17 -11.37
C GLY A 8 0.49 10.15 -10.61
N SER A 9 1.81 10.28 -10.68
CA SER A 9 2.80 9.30 -10.21
C SER A 9 2.75 8.98 -8.70
N ASP A 10 1.96 9.70 -7.91
CA ASP A 10 1.80 9.48 -6.46
C ASP A 10 0.68 8.50 -6.10
N ALA A 11 0.01 7.89 -7.09
CA ALA A 11 -0.99 6.83 -6.89
C ALA A 11 -0.42 5.47 -6.44
N ILE A 12 0.75 5.43 -5.80
CA ILE A 12 1.37 4.21 -5.28
C ILE A 12 0.77 3.80 -3.90
N ALA A 13 0.05 4.69 -3.23
CA ALA A 13 -0.55 4.44 -1.91
C ALA A 13 -1.97 3.84 -1.95
N GLY A 14 -2.50 3.53 -3.14
CA GLY A 14 -3.91 3.19 -3.31
C GLY A 14 -4.79 4.44 -3.36
N VAL A 15 -5.75 4.47 -4.27
CA VAL A 15 -6.72 5.56 -4.37
C VAL A 15 -7.89 5.21 -3.45
N ILE A 16 -7.97 5.86 -2.29
CA ILE A 16 -9.21 5.87 -1.51
C ILE A 16 -10.12 6.90 -2.17
N ASN A 17 -11.01 6.43 -3.05
CA ASN A 17 -12.02 7.27 -3.66
C ASN A 17 -13.14 7.52 -2.64
N VAL A 18 -12.96 8.55 -1.81
CA VAL A 18 -14.01 9.04 -0.92
C VAL A 18 -14.98 9.85 -1.77
N ILE A 19 -15.89 9.15 -2.45
CA ILE A 19 -17.18 9.77 -2.76
C ILE A 19 -17.78 10.13 -1.39
N LEU A 20 -18.26 11.37 -1.23
CA LEU A 20 -18.99 11.86 -0.04
C LEU A 20 -20.23 11.00 0.18
N LYS A 21 -20.01 9.79 0.67
CA LYS A 21 -21.04 8.81 0.92
C LYS A 21 -21.32 8.95 2.40
N ALA A 22 -22.49 9.47 2.71
CA ALA A 22 -23.10 9.38 4.03
C ALA A 22 -23.49 7.93 4.33
N ASP A 23 -22.50 7.05 4.31
CA ASP A 23 -22.67 5.61 4.41
C ASP A 23 -21.92 5.16 5.65
N THR A 24 -22.70 4.89 6.70
CA THR A 24 -22.22 4.31 7.95
C THR A 24 -21.95 2.82 7.81
N SER A 25 -22.30 2.19 6.67
CA SER A 25 -21.96 0.81 6.42
C SER A 25 -20.44 0.66 6.27
N GLY A 26 -19.86 -0.22 7.07
CA GLY A 26 -18.43 -0.51 7.02
C GLY A 26 -18.11 -1.39 5.80
N THR A 27 -16.93 -1.19 5.22
CA THR A 27 -16.38 -2.03 4.16
C THR A 27 -15.06 -2.65 4.60
N SER A 28 -14.85 -3.92 4.23
CA SER A 28 -13.61 -4.65 4.43
C SER A 28 -13.25 -5.38 3.14
N VAL A 29 -12.03 -5.18 2.65
CA VAL A 29 -11.52 -5.81 1.43
C VAL A 29 -10.17 -6.43 1.72
N THR A 30 -10.03 -7.71 1.38
CA THR A 30 -8.76 -8.43 1.45
C THR A 30 -8.31 -8.78 0.04
N ASN A 31 -7.08 -8.42 -0.31
CA ASN A 31 -6.44 -8.84 -1.55
C ASN A 31 -5.22 -9.71 -1.22
N ALA A 32 -5.07 -10.82 -1.95
CA ALA A 32 -3.88 -11.65 -1.90
C ALA A 32 -3.40 -11.93 -3.32
N GLY A 33 -2.09 -11.90 -3.52
CA GLY A 33 -1.46 -12.09 -4.82
C GLY A 33 -0.18 -12.89 -4.70
N LEU A 34 0.13 -13.63 -5.75
CA LEU A 34 1.35 -14.41 -5.87
C LEU A 34 1.94 -14.18 -7.26
N GLY A 35 3.23 -13.88 -7.31
CA GLY A 35 3.99 -13.79 -8.55
C GLY A 35 4.02 -15.13 -9.29
N TYR A 36 4.23 -15.08 -10.60
CA TYR A 36 4.20 -16.26 -11.48
C TYR A 36 5.20 -17.36 -11.08
N ASP A 37 6.31 -17.00 -10.44
CA ASP A 37 7.31 -17.95 -9.95
C ASP A 37 7.13 -18.32 -8.47
N GLY A 38 6.05 -17.87 -7.85
CA GLY A 38 5.70 -18.16 -6.46
C GLY A 38 6.49 -17.37 -5.41
N LYS A 39 7.37 -16.46 -5.82
CA LYS A 39 8.31 -15.80 -4.89
C LYS A 39 7.78 -14.46 -4.38
N GLU A 40 7.10 -13.70 -5.24
CA GLU A 40 6.51 -12.41 -4.88
C GLU A 40 5.11 -12.58 -4.29
N GLN A 41 5.01 -12.73 -2.97
CA GLN A 41 3.72 -12.78 -2.28
C GLN A 41 3.29 -11.38 -1.83
N THR A 42 2.04 -11.01 -2.11
CA THR A 42 1.42 -9.78 -1.62
C THR A 42 0.15 -10.09 -0.84
N VAL A 43 -0.04 -9.42 0.29
CA VAL A 43 -1.29 -9.41 1.06
C VAL A 43 -1.63 -7.96 1.39
N GLN A 44 -2.88 -7.59 1.19
CA GLN A 44 -3.41 -6.26 1.51
C GLN A 44 -4.77 -6.38 2.18
N GLN A 45 -4.98 -5.57 3.20
CA GLN A 45 -6.24 -5.42 3.90
C GLN A 45 -6.63 -3.95 3.94
N SER A 46 -7.83 -3.65 3.46
CA SER A 46 -8.42 -2.33 3.49
C SER A 46 -9.70 -2.34 4.33
N LEU A 47 -9.86 -1.33 5.17
CA LEU A 47 -11.03 -1.14 6.03
C LEU A 47 -11.51 0.30 5.89
N ASN A 48 -12.83 0.48 5.83
CA ASN A 48 -13.46 1.78 5.88
C ASN A 48 -14.71 1.70 6.76
N LYS A 49 -14.96 2.72 7.57
CA LYS A 49 -16.19 2.79 8.34
C LYS A 49 -16.60 4.24 8.62
N GLY A 50 -17.90 4.48 8.49
CA GLY A 50 -18.54 5.72 8.84
C GLY A 50 -19.24 5.72 10.19
N PHE A 51 -19.31 6.91 10.77
CA PHE A 51 -20.01 7.19 12.02
C PHE A 51 -20.74 8.52 11.90
N GLU A 52 -22.01 8.56 12.30
CA GLU A 52 -22.74 9.81 12.46
C GLU A 52 -22.22 10.56 13.69
N ILE A 53 -22.12 11.88 13.58
CA ILE A 53 -21.74 12.79 14.67
C ILE A 53 -22.66 14.02 14.68
N GLY A 54 -23.15 14.41 15.85
CA GLY A 54 -24.08 15.56 15.97
C GLY A 54 -25.37 15.38 15.16
N ASP A 55 -25.96 16.50 14.73
CA ASP A 55 -27.18 16.49 13.90
C ASP A 55 -26.81 16.50 12.41
N GLY A 56 -26.62 15.30 11.86
CA GLY A 56 -26.37 15.10 10.42
C GLY A 56 -24.91 15.22 9.99
N GLY A 57 -23.97 15.33 10.93
CA GLY A 57 -22.55 15.23 10.65
C GLY A 57 -22.07 13.78 10.54
N ILE A 58 -20.91 13.60 9.93
CA ILE A 58 -20.33 12.28 9.64
C ILE A 58 -18.81 12.33 9.81
N VAL A 59 -18.25 11.28 10.39
CA VAL A 59 -16.80 10.98 10.36
C VAL A 59 -16.60 9.61 9.73
N GLN A 60 -15.80 9.56 8.66
CA GLN A 60 -15.32 8.31 8.10
C GLN A 60 -13.87 8.08 8.51
N LEU A 61 -13.54 6.84 8.85
CA LEU A 61 -12.20 6.36 9.12
C LEU A 61 -11.81 5.32 8.07
N ALA A 62 -10.56 5.37 7.62
CA ALA A 62 -10.00 4.43 6.66
C ALA A 62 -8.63 3.92 7.12
N LEU A 63 -8.39 2.63 6.86
CA LEU A 63 -7.11 1.97 7.06
C LEU A 63 -6.81 1.10 5.84
N ASP A 64 -5.58 1.19 5.33
CA ASP A 64 -5.04 0.29 4.32
C ASP A 64 -3.67 -0.20 4.77
N ALA A 65 -3.50 -1.52 4.84
CA ALA A 65 -2.25 -2.16 5.18
C ALA A 65 -1.86 -3.16 4.09
N ARG A 66 -0.64 -3.05 3.56
CA ARG A 66 -0.12 -3.94 2.53
C ARG A 66 1.29 -4.42 2.89
N SER A 67 1.52 -5.71 2.72
CA SER A 67 2.82 -6.35 2.78
C SER A 67 3.08 -7.06 1.45
N GLN A 68 4.26 -6.84 0.90
CA GLN A 68 4.75 -7.54 -0.27
C GLN A 68 6.17 -8.03 0.03
N ASN A 69 6.40 -9.33 -0.19
CA ASN A 69 7.73 -9.91 -0.11
C ASN A 69 8.60 -9.47 -1.28
N ASP A 70 9.90 -9.50 -1.06
CA ASP A 70 10.88 -9.31 -2.10
C ASP A 70 10.87 -10.46 -3.10
N ASP A 71 11.32 -10.15 -4.31
CA ASP A 71 11.63 -11.13 -5.32
C ASP A 71 13.09 -10.96 -5.74
N ASN A 72 13.72 -12.05 -6.16
CA ASN A 72 15.06 -12.04 -6.72
C ASN A 72 15.07 -12.86 -8.01
N LYS A 73 15.21 -12.16 -9.14
CA LYS A 73 15.36 -12.75 -10.47
C LYS A 73 16.82 -12.93 -10.88
N ALA A 74 17.80 -12.81 -9.98
CA ALA A 74 19.20 -13.14 -10.29
C ALA A 74 19.29 -14.57 -10.83
N SER A 75 19.84 -14.72 -12.03
CA SER A 75 20.36 -16.01 -12.47
C SER A 75 21.69 -16.29 -11.78
N ALA A 76 22.06 -17.58 -11.66
CA ALA A 76 23.41 -17.94 -11.27
C ALA A 76 24.41 -17.31 -12.24
N ASN A 77 25.49 -16.73 -11.72
CA ASN A 77 26.54 -16.02 -12.46
C ASN A 77 27.38 -16.92 -13.40
N GLY A 78 26.93 -18.15 -13.69
CA GLY A 78 27.60 -19.11 -14.56
C GLY A 78 28.83 -19.78 -13.95
N TYR A 79 29.21 -19.43 -12.72
CA TYR A 79 30.35 -20.03 -12.01
C TYR A 79 29.93 -21.17 -11.10
N SER A 80 30.77 -22.20 -10.95
CA SER A 80 30.64 -23.15 -9.84
C SER A 80 30.92 -22.44 -8.50
N TYR A 81 30.43 -22.99 -7.39
CA TYR A 81 30.67 -22.43 -6.04
C TYR A 81 32.16 -22.17 -5.78
N GLU A 82 33.03 -23.08 -6.20
CA GLU A 82 34.49 -22.98 -6.05
C GLU A 82 35.07 -21.80 -6.85
N GLN A 83 34.60 -21.60 -8.08
CA GLN A 83 35.02 -20.46 -8.93
C GLN A 83 34.54 -19.12 -8.36
N ALA A 84 33.32 -19.06 -7.83
CA ALA A 84 32.77 -17.84 -7.23
C ALA A 84 33.47 -17.44 -5.92
N TYR A 85 33.91 -18.44 -5.13
CA TYR A 85 34.62 -18.22 -3.86
C TYR A 85 36.03 -17.64 -4.06
N ASP A 86 36.79 -18.18 -5.01
CA ASP A 86 38.16 -17.73 -5.30
C ASP A 86 38.23 -16.34 -5.96
N LEU A 87 37.23 -15.96 -6.77
CA LEU A 87 37.23 -14.69 -7.50
C LEU A 87 36.73 -13.49 -6.68
N ALA A 88 35.83 -13.70 -5.72
CA ALA A 88 35.13 -12.59 -5.06
C ALA A 88 35.12 -12.67 -3.53
N GLY A 89 35.51 -13.79 -2.91
CA GLY A 89 35.37 -14.02 -1.46
C GLY A 89 33.92 -14.02 -0.95
N LYS A 90 32.95 -13.82 -1.86
CA LYS A 90 31.50 -13.81 -1.65
C LYS A 90 30.83 -13.79 -3.03
N SER A 91 29.89 -14.70 -3.27
CA SER A 91 29.10 -14.70 -4.50
C SER A 91 28.12 -13.53 -4.48
N THR A 92 28.46 -12.43 -5.16
CA THR A 92 27.52 -11.31 -5.38
C THR A 92 26.54 -11.71 -6.48
N TYR A 93 25.31 -12.05 -6.09
CA TYR A 93 24.20 -12.22 -7.01
C TYR A 93 23.61 -10.84 -7.29
N GLY A 94 23.92 -10.27 -8.45
CA GLY A 94 23.27 -9.06 -8.94
C GLY A 94 21.80 -9.36 -9.26
N GLY A 95 20.94 -9.26 -8.26
CA GLY A 95 19.50 -9.49 -8.39
C GLY A 95 18.75 -8.25 -8.82
N TYR A 96 18.13 -8.32 -9.99
CA TYR A 96 16.97 -7.50 -10.34
C TYR A 96 15.74 -8.15 -9.70
N GLY A 97 14.94 -7.39 -8.97
CA GLY A 97 13.77 -7.92 -8.29
C GLY A 97 13.04 -6.84 -7.49
N THR A 98 11.77 -7.09 -7.14
CA THR A 98 11.00 -6.12 -6.37
C THR A 98 11.47 -6.12 -4.91
N PRO A 99 11.62 -4.95 -4.28
CA PRO A 99 11.98 -4.88 -2.87
C PRO A 99 10.83 -5.39 -2.02
N LYS A 100 11.15 -5.85 -0.82
CA LYS A 100 10.15 -6.11 0.20
C LYS A 100 9.55 -4.77 0.60
N THR A 101 8.23 -4.64 0.55
CA THR A 101 7.54 -3.40 0.92
C THR A 101 6.47 -3.64 1.96
N ASN A 102 6.44 -2.74 2.95
CA ASN A 102 5.35 -2.65 3.92
C ASN A 102 4.77 -1.23 3.84
N LEU A 103 3.46 -1.13 3.64
CA LEU A 103 2.72 0.10 3.54
C LEU A 103 1.61 0.11 4.58
N LEU A 104 1.50 1.23 5.31
CA LEU A 104 0.34 1.55 6.14
C LEU A 104 -0.15 2.95 5.74
N THR A 105 -1.43 3.04 5.39
CA THR A 105 -2.12 4.29 5.14
C THR A 105 -3.32 4.39 6.10
N LEU A 106 -3.43 5.53 6.76
CA LEU A 106 -4.55 5.89 7.62
C LEU A 106 -5.19 7.16 7.08
N GLY A 107 -6.51 7.24 7.12
CA GLY A 107 -7.23 8.43 6.70
C GLY A 107 -8.44 8.68 7.57
N TYR A 108 -8.81 9.95 7.69
CA TYR A 108 -10.16 10.33 8.12
C TYR A 108 -10.69 11.50 7.29
N ASN A 109 -12.01 11.56 7.18
CA ASN A 109 -12.72 12.73 6.70
C ASN A 109 -13.95 12.96 7.59
N ALA A 110 -14.26 14.22 7.82
CA ALA A 110 -15.32 14.67 8.70
C ALA A 110 -16.08 15.83 8.07
N GLU A 111 -17.39 15.80 8.22
CA GLU A 111 -18.33 16.86 7.87
C GLU A 111 -19.25 17.10 9.07
N LEU A 112 -19.44 18.35 9.46
CA LEU A 112 -20.32 18.73 10.56
C LEU A 112 -21.15 19.95 10.16
N PRO A 113 -22.45 19.77 9.86
CA PRO A 113 -23.39 20.87 9.75
C PRO A 113 -23.49 21.59 11.10
N ILE A 114 -23.32 22.92 11.09
CA ILE A 114 -23.49 23.77 12.27
C ILE A 114 -24.89 24.39 12.27
N ASP A 115 -25.34 24.83 11.10
CA ASP A 115 -26.69 25.32 10.84
C ASP A 115 -27.05 25.12 9.35
N GLY A 116 -28.22 25.62 8.92
CA GLY A 116 -28.69 25.48 7.53
C GLY A 116 -27.86 26.23 6.47
N SER A 117 -26.84 27.00 6.88
CA SER A 117 -25.98 27.79 6.01
C SER A 117 -24.49 27.52 6.19
N LEU A 118 -24.09 26.86 7.29
CA LEU A 118 -22.71 26.63 7.67
C LEU A 118 -22.43 25.14 7.91
N SER A 119 -21.44 24.60 7.21
CA SER A 119 -20.86 23.27 7.46
C SER A 119 -19.35 23.37 7.63
N LEU A 120 -18.81 22.64 8.61
CA LEU A 120 -17.38 22.48 8.80
C LEU A 120 -16.89 21.17 8.19
N TYR A 121 -15.72 21.21 7.58
CA TYR A 121 -15.07 20.05 6.97
C TYR A 121 -13.65 19.89 7.50
N SER A 122 -13.23 18.66 7.74
CA SER A 122 -11.85 18.33 8.08
C SER A 122 -11.46 16.98 7.51
N PHE A 123 -10.23 16.86 7.01
CA PHE A 123 -9.72 15.60 6.52
C PHE A 123 -8.21 15.51 6.72
N THR A 124 -7.69 14.30 6.82
CA THR A 124 -6.25 14.06 6.87
C THR A 124 -5.97 12.65 6.37
N THR A 125 -4.85 12.51 5.66
CA THR A 125 -4.30 11.22 5.29
C THR A 125 -2.84 11.17 5.74
N TYR A 126 -2.46 10.04 6.35
CA TYR A 126 -1.09 9.74 6.72
C TYR A 126 -0.68 8.42 6.10
N SER A 127 0.51 8.38 5.51
CA SER A 127 1.05 7.16 4.90
C SER A 127 2.50 6.95 5.29
N ARG A 128 2.85 5.70 5.61
CA ARG A 128 4.22 5.27 5.86
C ARG A 128 4.53 4.04 5.02
N ARG A 129 5.59 4.14 4.23
CA ARG A 129 6.14 3.04 3.43
C ARG A 129 7.56 2.73 3.87
N LYS A 130 7.84 1.46 4.11
CA LYS A 130 9.20 0.93 4.28
C LYS A 130 9.49 -0.04 3.14
N ALA A 131 10.55 0.23 2.40
CA ALA A 131 11.05 -0.63 1.33
C ALA A 131 12.46 -1.10 1.71
N GLU A 132 12.71 -2.40 1.59
CA GLU A 132 14.01 -3.01 1.80
C GLU A 132 14.40 -3.79 0.55
N GLN A 133 15.56 -3.45 -0.01
CA GLN A 133 16.16 -4.19 -1.11
C GLN A 133 17.49 -4.76 -0.61
N GLY A 134 17.57 -6.08 -0.45
CA GLY A 134 18.82 -6.74 -0.14
C GLY A 134 19.75 -6.70 -1.34
N GLN A 135 20.78 -5.87 -1.31
CA GLN A 135 21.97 -6.07 -2.13
C GLN A 135 22.93 -6.94 -1.32
N ASN A 136 23.07 -8.21 -1.68
CA ASN A 136 24.07 -9.12 -1.10
C ASN A 136 25.31 -9.19 -2.00
#